data_AF-A0A2V7TT78-F1
#
_entry.id   AF-A0A2V7TT78-F1
#
_cell.length_a   1.000
_cell.length_b   1.000
_cell.length_c   1.000
_cell.angle_alpha   90.00
_cell.angle_beta   90.00
_cell.angle_gamma   90.00
#
_symmetry.space_group_name_H-M   'P 1'
#
loop_
_entity.id
_entity.type
_entity.pdbx_description
1 polymer ?
#
loop_
_entity_poly.entity_id
_entity_poly.type
_entity_poly.pdbx_seq_one_letter_code
_entity_poly.pdbx_strand_id
1 'polypeptide(L)'
;MTAKDIETITWFFGSHYVDERPDYAIQLLEPMLKRWRAPDLLSPLGRAYIRAGRGDVGRALLREALAIAPDHPYVAIDRKFLEGA
;
A
#
# COMPACT_ATOMS: atom_id res chain seq x y z
N MET A 1 -18.03 7.47 -1.47
CA MET A 1 -16.64 7.92 -1.39
C MET A 1 -16.06 8.06 -2.79
N THR A 2 -15.49 9.21 -3.09
CA THR A 2 -14.85 9.62 -4.35
C THR A 2 -13.34 9.26 -4.34
N ALA A 3 -12.65 9.41 -5.47
CA ALA A 3 -11.18 9.26 -5.53
C ALA A 3 -10.45 10.15 -4.49
N LYS A 4 -11.02 11.32 -4.19
CA LYS A 4 -10.52 12.24 -3.16
C LYS A 4 -10.67 11.69 -1.74
N ASP A 5 -11.68 10.85 -1.49
CA ASP A 5 -11.84 10.18 -0.20
C ASP A 5 -10.82 9.05 -0.02
N ILE A 6 -10.45 8.37 -1.12
CA ILE A 6 -9.36 7.38 -1.12
C ILE A 6 -8.02 8.09 -0.88
N GLU A 7 -7.74 9.17 -1.61
CA GLU A 7 -6.53 9.98 -1.44
C GLU A 7 -6.37 10.46 0.00
N THR A 8 -7.44 11.02 0.58
CA THR A 8 -7.44 11.50 1.98
C THR A 8 -7.15 10.38 2.98
N ILE A 9 -7.78 9.21 2.82
CA ILE A 9 -7.56 8.08 3.74
C ILE A 9 -6.15 7.50 3.61
N THR A 10 -5.67 7.42 2.37
CA THR A 10 -4.34 6.91 2.06
C THR A 10 -3.25 7.80 2.66
N TRP A 11 -3.38 9.12 2.51
CA TRP A 11 -2.46 10.12 3.05
C TRP A 11 -2.49 10.21 4.58
N PHE A 12 -3.68 10.29 5.19
CA PHE A 12 -3.80 10.47 6.64
C PHE A 12 -3.55 9.21 7.45
N PHE A 13 -3.95 8.04 6.94
CA PHE A 13 -4.04 6.84 7.76
C PHE A 13 -3.30 5.62 7.21
N GLY A 14 -3.05 5.56 5.89
CA GLY A 14 -2.25 4.50 5.31
C GLY A 14 -0.76 4.75 5.50
N SER A 15 -0.23 5.76 4.82
CA SER A 15 1.22 5.99 4.76
C SER A 15 1.85 6.43 6.09
N HIS A 16 1.11 7.11 6.97
CA HIS A 16 1.65 7.58 8.26
C HIS A 16 1.86 6.46 9.28
N TYR A 17 1.00 5.43 9.25
CA TYR A 17 1.02 4.38 10.26
C TYR A 17 1.76 3.11 9.82
N VAL A 18 2.18 3.00 8.56
CA VAL A 18 2.89 1.82 8.03
C VAL A 18 4.10 1.44 8.88
N ASP A 19 4.91 2.42 9.30
CA ASP A 19 6.13 2.14 10.05
C ASP A 19 5.89 2.00 11.56
N GLU A 20 4.96 2.78 12.14
CA GLU A 20 4.72 2.80 13.59
C GLU A 20 3.69 1.77 14.06
N ARG A 21 2.67 1.48 13.24
CA ARG A 21 1.51 0.64 13.57
C ARG A 21 1.03 -0.14 12.33
N PRO A 22 1.84 -1.07 11.81
CA PRO A 22 1.53 -1.76 10.55
C PRO A 22 0.21 -2.54 10.60
N ASP A 23 -0.12 -3.17 11.73
CA ASP A 23 -1.39 -3.91 11.88
C ASP A 23 -2.62 -3.00 11.81
N TYR A 24 -2.52 -1.77 12.34
CA TYR A 24 -3.60 -0.79 12.27
C TYR A 24 -3.79 -0.28 10.83
N ALA A 25 -2.69 -0.01 10.13
CA ALA A 25 -2.73 0.35 8.72
C ALA A 25 -3.39 -0.76 7.87
N ILE A 26 -3.06 -2.03 8.14
CA ILE A 26 -3.70 -3.17 7.48
C ILE A 26 -5.20 -3.19 7.76
N GLN A 27 -5.61 -3.08 9.03
CA GLN A 27 -7.01 -3.11 9.44
C GLN A 27 -7.85 -2.04 8.73
N LEU A 28 -7.27 -0.87 8.47
CA LEU A 28 -7.96 0.21 7.79
C LEU A 28 -7.99 0.05 6.27
N LEU A 29 -6.87 -0.35 5.66
CA LEU A 29 -6.70 -0.36 4.20
C LEU A 29 -7.23 -1.64 3.54
N GLU A 30 -7.14 -2.81 4.18
CA GLU A 30 -7.56 -4.09 3.60
C GLU A 30 -9.05 -4.11 3.20
N PRO A 31 -10.00 -3.58 4.00
CA PRO A 31 -11.41 -3.50 3.59
C PRO A 31 -11.63 -2.64 2.33
N MET A 32 -10.80 -1.61 2.12
CA MET A 32 -10.92 -0.71 0.98
C MET A 32 -10.56 -1.40 -0.33
N LEU A 33 -9.60 -2.34 -0.32
CA LEU A 33 -9.23 -3.12 -1.50
C LEU A 33 -10.36 -3.94 -2.09
N LYS A 34 -11.36 -4.34 -1.28
CA LYS A 34 -12.55 -5.06 -1.78
C LYS A 34 -13.36 -4.22 -2.77
N ARG A 35 -13.25 -2.90 -2.70
CA ARG A 35 -14.02 -1.97 -3.53
C ARG A 35 -13.17 -1.18 -4.50
N TRP A 36 -11.91 -0.90 -4.14
CA TRP A 36 -10.99 -0.12 -4.96
C TRP A 36 -9.63 -0.77 -5.01
N ARG A 37 -9.30 -1.31 -6.18
CA ARG A 37 -8.01 -1.93 -6.45
C ARG A 37 -7.13 -0.92 -7.19
N ALA A 38 -6.56 0.01 -6.44
CA ALA A 38 -5.79 1.14 -6.95
C ALA A 38 -4.36 1.12 -6.39
N PRO A 39 -3.35 1.61 -7.15
CA PRO A 39 -1.97 1.65 -6.69
C PRO A 39 -1.79 2.41 -5.37
N ASP A 40 -2.54 3.50 -5.18
CA ASP A 40 -2.56 4.29 -3.95
C ASP A 40 -2.92 3.48 -2.71
N LEU A 41 -3.73 2.43 -2.83
CA LEU A 41 -4.07 1.55 -1.71
C LEU A 41 -3.14 0.34 -1.62
N LEU A 42 -2.78 -0.24 -2.76
CA LEU A 42 -1.95 -1.44 -2.84
C LEU A 42 -0.54 -1.20 -2.29
N SER A 43 0.08 -0.06 -2.59
CA SER A 43 1.42 0.28 -2.13
C SER A 43 1.53 0.40 -0.59
N PRO A 44 0.79 1.29 0.09
CA PRO A 44 0.88 1.40 1.54
C PRO A 44 0.42 0.13 2.25
N LEU A 45 -0.60 -0.58 1.76
CA LEU A 45 -0.98 -1.86 2.35
C LEU A 45 0.12 -2.92 2.19
N GLY A 46 0.74 -3.00 1.02
CA GLY A 46 1.85 -3.90 0.76
C GLY A 46 3.02 -3.65 1.71
N ARG A 47 3.39 -2.37 1.92
CA ARG A 47 4.42 -1.99 2.91
C ARG A 47 3.99 -2.34 4.34
N ALA A 48 2.74 -2.10 4.71
CA ALA A 48 2.22 -2.43 6.04
C ALA A 48 2.32 -3.94 6.33
N TYR A 49 1.96 -4.81 5.38
CA TYR A 49 2.14 -6.26 5.54
C TYR A 49 3.61 -6.66 5.70
N ILE A 50 4.53 -6.03 4.96
CA ILE A 50 5.97 -6.31 5.10
C ILE A 50 6.45 -5.93 6.50
N ARG A 51 6.05 -4.76 7.00
CA ARG A 51 6.36 -4.30 8.37
C ARG A 51 5.74 -5.18 9.45
N ALA A 52 4.56 -5.75 9.20
CA ALA A 52 3.91 -6.74 10.08
C ALA A 52 4.53 -8.15 9.97
N GLY A 53 5.65 -8.33 9.26
CA GLY A 53 6.32 -9.63 9.08
C GLY A 53 5.68 -10.55 8.04
N ARG A 54 4.62 -10.11 7.35
CA ARG A 54 3.92 -10.84 6.27
C ARG A 54 4.48 -10.44 4.90
N GLY A 55 5.79 -10.63 4.75
CA GLY A 55 6.55 -10.10 3.62
C GLY A 55 6.18 -10.68 2.26
N ASP A 56 5.72 -11.93 2.21
CA ASP A 56 5.19 -12.59 1.01
C ASP A 56 3.93 -11.88 0.47
N VAL A 57 2.93 -11.66 1.32
CA VAL A 57 1.68 -10.96 0.99
C VAL A 57 1.98 -9.54 0.55
N GLY A 58 2.79 -8.83 1.33
CA GLY A 58 3.09 -7.44 1.03
C GLY A 58 3.85 -7.26 -0.28
N ARG A 59 4.84 -8.11 -0.57
CA ARG A 59 5.54 -8.07 -1.87
C ARG A 59 4.63 -8.39 -3.06
N ALA A 60 3.64 -9.26 -2.90
CA ALA A 60 2.66 -9.52 -3.95
C ALA A 60 1.85 -8.25 -4.27
N LEU A 61 1.40 -7.52 -3.25
CA LEU A 61 0.65 -6.27 -3.41
C LEU A 61 1.49 -5.16 -4.05
N LEU A 62 2.77 -5.03 -3.67
CA LEU A 62 3.67 -4.05 -4.29
C LEU A 62 3.91 -4.34 -5.78
N ARG A 63 4.08 -5.61 -6.14
CA ARG A 63 4.19 -6.02 -7.56
C ARG A 63 2.92 -5.71 -8.33
N GLU A 64 1.76 -5.91 -7.71
CA GLU A 64 0.48 -5.56 -8.31
C GLU A 64 0.34 -4.06 -8.54
N ALA A 65 0.70 -3.23 -7.55
CA ALA A 65 0.71 -1.77 -7.68
C ALA A 65 1.59 -1.33 -8.86
N LEU A 66 2.79 -1.90 -8.98
CA LEU A 66 3.73 -1.68 -10.08
C LEU A 66 3.18 -2.11 -11.44
N ALA A 67 2.43 -3.21 -11.50
CA ALA A 67 1.81 -3.67 -12.75
C ALA A 67 0.68 -2.75 -13.22
N ILE A 68 -0.09 -2.17 -12.29
CA ILE A 68 -1.20 -1.26 -12.64
C ILE A 68 -0.67 0.10 -13.08
N ALA A 69 0.31 0.66 -12.35
CA ALA A 69 0.85 1.97 -12.66
C ALA A 69 2.36 2.04 -12.37
N PRO A 70 3.20 1.58 -13.33
CA PRO A 70 4.66 1.54 -13.19
C PRO A 70 5.31 2.90 -12.95
N ASP A 71 4.71 3.96 -13.51
CA ASP A 71 5.22 5.33 -13.46
C ASP A 71 4.55 6.18 -12.37
N HIS A 72 3.73 5.55 -11.52
CA HIS A 72 3.05 6.26 -10.44
C HIS A 72 4.06 6.67 -9.36
N PRO A 73 4.07 7.95 -8.92
CA PRO A 73 5.10 8.48 -8.01
C PRO A 73 5.28 7.66 -6.73
N TYR A 74 4.18 7.20 -6.13
CA TYR A 74 4.22 6.43 -4.87
C TYR A 74 4.71 4.99 -5.05
N VAL A 75 4.53 4.43 -6.24
CA VAL A 75 4.82 3.04 -6.59
C VAL A 75 6.25 2.90 -7.12
N ALA A 76 6.81 3.96 -7.74
CA ALA A 76 8.19 3.99 -8.20
C ALA A 76 9.20 3.72 -7.05
N ILE A 77 8.85 4.10 -5.82
CA ILE A 77 9.63 3.81 -4.61
C ILE A 77 9.60 2.30 -4.27
N ASP A 78 8.48 1.62 -4.52
CA ASP A 78 8.33 0.19 -4.23
C ASP A 78 9.22 -0.69 -5.09
N ARG A 79 9.54 -0.25 -6.32
CA ARG A 79 10.49 -0.95 -7.19
C ARG A 79 11.84 -1.15 -6.50
N LYS A 80 12.40 -0.06 -5.94
CA LYS A 80 13.65 -0.10 -5.18
C LYS A 80 13.52 -0.94 -3.91
N PHE A 81 12.36 -0.86 -3.25
CA PHE A 81 12.08 -1.63 -2.04
C PHE A 81 12.03 -3.15 -2.31
N LEU A 82 11.52 -3.57 -3.46
CA LEU A 82 11.47 -4.97 -3.89
C LEU A 82 12.83 -5.50 -4.37
N GLU A 83 13.68 -4.63 -4.93
CA GLU A 83 15.01 -4.99 -5.45
C GLU A 83 16.08 -5.06 -4.34
N GLY A 84 15.87 -4.38 -3.20
CA GLY A 84 16.84 -4.26 -2.11
C GLY A 84 16.65 -5.20 -0.91
N ALA A 85 15.75 -6.19 -1.01
CA ALA A 85 15.41 -7.13 0.08
C ALA A 85 15.82 -8.57 -0.20
#